data_AF-A0A3M1H6I0-F1
#
_entry.id   AF-A0A3M1H6I0-F1
#
_cell.length_a   1.000
_cell.length_b   1.000
_cell.length_c   1.000
_cell.angle_alpha   90.00
_cell.angle_beta   90.00
_cell.angle_gamma   90.00
#
_symmetry.space_group_name_H-M   'P 1'
#
loop_
_entity.id
_entity.type
_entity.pdbx_description
1 polymer ?
#
loop_
_entity_poly.entity_id
_entity_poly.type
_entity_poly.pdbx_seq_one_letter_code
_entity_poly.pdbx_strand_id
1 'polypeptide(L)' 'MPPNKPFVHPYIPNSVPAIKQEMLEAVGAESIEEFYADIPESLRVKGRLNLPEPLLSEAAL' A
#
# COMPACT_ATOMS: atom_id res chain seq x y z
N MET A 1 -8.68 -5.97 14.80
CA MET A 1 -9.13 -4.94 13.85
C MET A 1 -10.47 -5.37 13.28
N PRO A 2 -11.52 -4.54 13.30
CA PRO A 2 -12.74 -4.87 12.58
C PRO A 2 -12.41 -4.94 11.08
N PRO A 3 -13.04 -5.84 10.32
CA PRO A 3 -12.74 -5.99 8.91
C PRO A 3 -13.28 -4.79 8.13
N ASN A 4 -12.47 -4.36 7.15
CA ASN A 4 -12.96 -3.79 5.89
C ASN A 4 -13.49 -2.34 5.90
N LYS A 5 -12.77 -1.39 6.51
CA LYS A 5 -12.88 0.02 6.11
C LYS A 5 -11.55 0.50 5.54
N PRO A 6 -11.51 1.09 4.33
CA PRO A 6 -10.28 1.67 3.79
C PRO A 6 -9.78 2.76 4.74
N PHE A 7 -8.54 2.60 5.20
CA PHE A 7 -7.84 3.55 6.04
C PHE A 7 -6.97 4.44 5.15
N VAL A 8 -7.27 5.74 5.13
CA VAL A 8 -6.47 6.72 4.38
C VAL A 8 -5.30 7.13 5.28
N HIS A 9 -4.09 6.85 4.84
CA HIS A 9 -2.90 7.20 5.59
C HIS A 9 -2.58 8.69 5.36
N PRO A 10 -2.35 9.49 6.41
CA PRO A 10 -2.03 10.92 6.27
C PRO A 10 -0.85 11.20 5.34
N TYR A 11 0.13 10.29 5.34
CA TYR A 11 1.37 10.39 4.57
C TYR A 11 1.32 9.73 3.19
N ILE A 12 0.21 9.08 2.83
CA ILE A 12 0.04 8.44 1.52
C ILE A 12 -1.24 9.03 0.90
N PRO A 13 -1.15 10.21 0.26
CA PRO A 13 -2.33 10.92 -0.24
C PRO A 13 -3.15 10.08 -1.24
N ASN A 14 -2.47 9.23 -2.02
CA ASN A 14 -3.09 8.35 -3.02
C ASN A 14 -3.57 7.02 -2.45
N SER A 15 -3.69 6.90 -1.11
CA SER A 15 -4.28 5.72 -0.47
C SER A 15 -5.81 5.72 -0.50
N VAL A 16 -6.44 6.85 -0.86
CA VAL A 16 -7.88 6.94 -1.10
C VAL A 16 -8.28 5.97 -2.22
N PRO A 17 -9.22 5.03 -2.00
CA PRO A 17 -9.54 3.99 -2.98
C PRO A 17 -9.90 4.50 -4.38
N ALA A 18 -10.69 5.57 -4.46
CA ALA A 18 -11.09 6.15 -5.74
C ALA A 18 -9.89 6.71 -6.53
N ILE A 19 -8.99 7.42 -5.84
CA ILE A 19 -7.77 7.99 -6.46
C ILE A 19 -6.85 6.86 -6.93
N LYS A 20 -6.65 5.83 -6.10
CA LYS A 20 -5.85 4.66 -6.49
C LYS A 20 -6.39 4.00 -7.76
N GLN A 21 -7.72 3.84 -7.86
CA GLN A 21 -8.36 3.23 -9.02
C GLN A 21 -8.19 4.08 -10.29
N GLU A 22 -8.44 5.39 -10.19
CA GLU A 22 -8.22 6.33 -11.30
C GLU A 22 -6.76 6.29 -11.80
N MET A 23 -5.80 6.21 -10.88
CA MET A 23 -4.38 6.10 -11.23
C MET A 23 -4.05 4.79 -11.95
N LEU A 24 -4.61 3.65 -11.52
CA LEU A 24 -4.41 2.35 -12.17
C LEU A 24 -4.99 2.34 -13.59
N GLU A 25 -6.21 2.88 -13.76
CA GLU A 25 -6.86 3.02 -15.06
C GLU A 25 -6.07 3.92 -16.01
N ALA A 26 -5.55 5.05 -15.50
CA ALA A 26 -4.78 5.99 -16.30
C ALA A 26 -3.48 5.39 -16.87
N VAL A 27 -2.88 4.42 -16.18
CA VAL A 27 -1.66 3.72 -16.61
C VAL A 27 -1.93 2.35 -17.24
N GLY A 28 -3.19 1.91 -17.28
CA GLY A 28 -3.59 0.64 -17.87
C GLY A 28 -3.13 -0.59 -17.09
N ALA A 29 -2.97 -0.48 -15.77
CA ALA A 29 -2.62 -1.60 -14.88
C ALA A 29 -3.85 -2.12 -14.14
N GLU A 30 -3.94 -3.44 -13.93
CA GLU A 30 -5.06 -4.05 -13.19
C GLU A 30 -4.80 -4.02 -11.67
N SER A 31 -3.54 -3.91 -11.26
CA SER A 31 -3.11 -4.04 -9.86
C SER A 31 -1.79 -3.32 -9.57
N ILE A 32 -1.51 -3.08 -8.28
CA ILE A 32 -0.19 -2.57 -7.86
C ILE A 32 0.88 -3.66 -8.03
N GLU A 33 0.49 -4.92 -7.91
CA GLU A 33 1.33 -6.10 -8.02
C GLU A 33 2.02 -6.21 -9.38
N GLU A 34 1.39 -5.74 -10.46
CA GLU A 34 2.01 -5.64 -11.78
C GLU A 34 3.27 -4.76 -11.78
N PHE A 35 3.26 -3.64 -11.07
CA PHE A 35 4.46 -2.79 -10.98
C PHE A 35 5.59 -3.46 -10.21
N TYR A 36 5.27 -4.31 -9.22
CA TYR A 36 6.29 -5.06 -8.51
C TYR A 36 6.91 -6.18 -9.36
N ALA A 37 6.29 -6.56 -10.50
CA ALA A 37 6.83 -7.56 -11.42
C ALA A 37 8.26 -7.23 -11.89
N ASP A 38 8.59 -5.94 -12.02
CA ASP A 38 9.89 -5.43 -12.45
C ASP A 38 11.04 -5.75 -11.49
N ILE A 39 10.74 -6.03 -10.21
CA ILE A 39 11.75 -6.44 -9.23
C ILE A 39 11.95 -7.95 -9.36
N PRO A 40 13.17 -8.48 -9.64
CA PRO A 40 13.41 -9.91 -9.68
C PRO A 40 12.94 -10.61 -8.39
N GLU A 41 12.28 -11.77 -8.52
CA GLU A 41 11.68 -12.48 -7.38
C GLU A 41 12.70 -12.79 -6.28
N SER A 42 13.94 -13.11 -6.65
CA SER A 42 15.05 -13.38 -5.73
C SER A 42 15.43 -12.20 -4.84
N LEU A 43 15.08 -10.98 -5.25
CA LEU A 43 15.35 -9.75 -4.50
C LEU A 43 14.15 -9.28 -3.66
N ARG A 44 12.95 -9.84 -3.87
CA ARG A 44 11.76 -9.45 -3.11
C ARG A 44 11.79 -10.08 -1.72
N VAL A 45 11.40 -9.30 -0.71
CA VAL A 45 11.20 -9.82 0.65
C VAL A 45 10.05 -10.83 0.63
N LYS A 46 10.33 -12.05 1.11
CA LYS A 46 9.32 -13.09 1.27
C LYS A 46 8.65 -12.94 2.63
N GLY A 47 7.38 -12.55 2.64
CA GLY A 47 6.59 -12.37 3.86
C GLY A 47 6.62 -10.93 4.38
N ARG A 48 6.38 -10.77 5.69
CA ARG A 48 6.27 -9.46 6.34
C ARG A 48 7.62 -9.02 6.90
N LEU A 49 7.85 -7.72 6.92
CA LEU A 49 8.98 -7.14 7.65
C LEU A 49 8.83 -7.42 9.15
N ASN A 50 9.94 -7.70 9.83
CA ASN A 50 9.99 -7.85 11.28
C ASN A 50 10.09 -6.45 11.93
N LEU A 51 8.95 -5.78 12.06
CA LEU A 51 8.83 -4.42 12.61
C LEU A 51 7.96 -4.46 13.89
N PRO A 52 8.15 -3.50 14.82
CA PRO A 52 7.22 -3.29 15.92
C PRO A 52 5.83 -2.86 15.39
N GLU A 53 4.83 -2.89 16.27
CA GLU A 53 3.49 -2.40 15.93
C GLU A 53 3.54 -0.92 15.48
N PRO A 54 2.76 -0.53 14.46
CA PRO A 54 2.78 0.82 13.94
C PRO A 54 2.15 1.79 14.93
N LEU A 55 2.70 3.00 14.97
CA LEU A 55 2.03 4.13 15.59
C LEU A 55 0.94 4.62 14.63
N LEU A 56 -0.28 4.76 15.14
CA LEU A 56 -1.45 5.09 14.31
C LEU A 56 -1.57 6.58 13.99
N SER A 57 -0.80 7.42 14.66
CA SER A 57 -0.77 8.87 14.45
C SER A 57 0.55 9.47 14.90
N GLU A 58 0.86 10.66 14.41
CA GLU A 58 2.01 11.45 14.88
C GLU A 58 1.91 11.79 16.37
N ALA A 59 0.70 11.98 16.89
CA ALA A 59 0.49 12.29 18.31
C ALA A 59 0.88 11.12 19.25
N ALA A 60 1.10 9.92 18.71
CA ALA A 60 1.53 8.74 19.46
C ALA A 60 3.05 8.47 19.40
N LEU A 61 3.83 9.37 18.77
CA LEU A 61 5.30 9.29 18.68
C LEU A 61 6.00 9.55 20.02
#